data_AF-A0A7W3T6U2-F1
#
_entry.id   AF-A0A7W3T6U2-F1
#
_cell.length_a   1.000
_cell.length_b   1.000
_cell.length_c   1.000
_cell.angle_alpha   90.00
_cell.angle_beta   90.00
_cell.angle_gamma   90.00
#
_symmetry.space_group_name_H-M   'P 1'
#
loop_
_entity.id
_entity.type
_entity.pdbx_description
1 polymer ?
#
loop_
_entity_poly.entity_id
_entity_poly.type
_entity_poly.pdbx_seq_one_letter_code
_entity_poly.pdbx_strand_id
1 'polypeptide(L)' 'MSPDAPLLTWRDPRHYDHRGDRPCVLCGRPTPLRSHQGEPAHKACAERWAGDHPGDTRFVSDPPGRARIHA' A
#
# COMPACT_ATOMS: atom_id res chain seq x y z
N MET A 1 1.61 -12.42 19.08
CA MET A 1 1.35 -11.80 17.77
C MET A 1 0.30 -10.73 17.99
N SER A 2 0.69 -9.45 17.93
CA SER A 2 -0.28 -8.35 18.04
C SER A 2 -1.27 -8.45 16.87
N PRO A 3 -2.59 -8.43 17.12
CA PRO A 3 -3.59 -8.62 16.08
C PRO A 3 -3.83 -7.38 15.20
N ASP A 4 -3.21 -6.24 15.53
CA ASP A 4 -3.39 -5.00 14.79
C ASP A 4 -2.20 -4.80 13.84
N ALA A 5 -2.23 -5.53 12.71
CA ALA A 5 -1.36 -5.18 11.60
C ALA A 5 -1.69 -3.75 11.17
N PRO A 6 -0.69 -2.87 10.96
CA PRO A 6 -0.95 -1.46 10.69
C PRO A 6 -1.78 -1.31 9.41
N LEU A 7 -2.95 -0.69 9.55
CA LEU A 7 -3.87 -0.47 8.43
C LEU A 7 -3.31 0.60 7.48
N LEU A 8 -3.01 0.18 6.25
CA LEU A 8 -2.47 1.09 5.24
C LEU A 8 -3.60 1.90 4.61
N THR A 9 -3.40 3.21 4.47
CA THR A 9 -4.37 4.10 3.83
C THR A 9 -3.92 4.42 2.42
N TRP A 10 -4.24 3.56 1.45
CA TRP A 10 -3.98 3.77 0.02
C TRP A 10 -5.22 4.33 -0.68
N ARG A 11 -5.53 5.60 -0.43
CA ARG A 11 -6.71 6.28 -0.99
C ARG A 11 -6.42 7.06 -2.27
N ASP A 12 -5.15 7.38 -2.54
CA ASP A 12 -4.77 8.13 -3.73
C ASP A 12 -4.84 7.25 -4.98
N PRO A 13 -5.37 7.76 -6.11
CA PRO A 13 -5.49 7.00 -7.35
C PRO A 13 -4.13 6.51 -7.90
N ARG A 14 -2.99 7.09 -7.49
CA ARG A 14 -1.65 6.59 -7.86
C ARG A 14 -1.40 5.14 -7.46
N HIS A 15 -2.12 4.66 -6.44
CA HIS A 15 -2.03 3.28 -6.00
C HIS A 15 -2.73 2.30 -6.94
N TYR A 16 -3.56 2.77 -7.87
CA TYR A 16 -4.25 1.92 -8.83
C TYR A 16 -3.67 2.11 -10.24
N ASP A 17 -3.11 1.04 -10.79
CA ASP A 17 -2.54 1.03 -12.14
C ASP A 17 -3.58 0.54 -13.16
N HIS A 18 -4.16 1.48 -13.90
CA HIS A 18 -5.14 1.19 -14.95
C HIS A 18 -4.54 0.55 -16.21
N ARG A 19 -3.20 0.43 -16.33
CA ARG A 19 -2.55 -0.16 -17.51
C ARG A 19 -2.49 -1.69 -17.45
N GLY A 20 -2.69 -2.28 -16.28
CA GLY A 20 -2.82 -3.72 -16.12
C GLY A 20 -2.28 -4.27 -14.81
N ASP A 21 -2.66 -5.51 -14.56
CA ASP A 21 -2.21 -6.26 -13.39
C ASP A 21 -0.73 -6.63 -13.50
N ARG A 22 -0.03 -6.55 -12.36
CA ARG A 22 1.33 -7.07 -12.19
C ARG A 22 1.35 -8.08 -11.04
N PRO A 23 2.27 -9.07 -11.04
CA PRO A 23 2.35 -10.02 -9.93
C PRO A 23 2.72 -9.30 -8.64
N CYS A 24 1.95 -9.54 -7.58
CA CYS A 24 2.23 -9.03 -6.25
C CYS A 24 3.58 -9.55 -5.76
N VAL A 25 4.47 -8.67 -5.29
CA VAL A 25 5.82 -9.04 -4.84
C VAL A 25 5.83 -9.96 -3.61
N LEU A 26 4.71 -10.06 -2.89
CA LEU A 26 4.58 -10.85 -1.67
C LEU A 26 3.92 -12.22 -1.90
N CYS A 27 2.97 -12.33 -2.84
CA CYS A 27 2.19 -13.57 -3.04
C CYS A 27 2.17 -14.07 -4.49
N GLY A 28 2.76 -13.31 -5.44
CA GLY A 28 2.84 -13.65 -6.86
C GLY A 28 1.54 -13.48 -7.66
N ARG A 29 0.39 -13.32 -7.01
CA ARG A 29 -0.91 -13.19 -7.69
C ARG A 29 -1.06 -11.83 -8.37
N PRO A 30 -1.77 -11.73 -9.51
CA PRO A 30 -1.99 -10.47 -10.20
C PRO A 30 -2.67 -9.43 -9.30
N THR A 31 -2.21 -8.18 -9.40
CA THR A 31 -2.80 -7.04 -8.71
C THR A 31 -2.73 -5.76 -9.56
N PRO A 32 -3.80 -4.95 -9.57
CA PRO A 32 -3.75 -3.62 -10.16
C PRO A 32 -3.15 -2.61 -9.16
N LEU A 33 -2.98 -2.99 -7.89
CA LEU A 33 -2.50 -2.11 -6.85
C LEU A 33 -0.99 -1.94 -6.86
N ARG A 34 -0.54 -0.75 -6.45
CA ARG A 34 0.85 -0.35 -6.28
C ARG A 34 1.02 0.22 -4.88
N SER A 35 2.12 -0.14 -4.23
CA SER A 35 2.64 0.56 -3.06
C SER A 35 2.92 2.02 -3.41
N HIS A 36 3.14 2.86 -2.40
CA HIS A 36 3.54 4.24 -2.59
C HIS A 36 4.79 4.40 -3.48
N GLN A 37 5.74 3.45 -3.37
CA GLN A 37 6.96 3.39 -4.19
C GLN A 37 6.75 2.78 -5.59
N GLY A 38 5.51 2.40 -5.95
CA GLY A 38 5.20 1.79 -7.25
C GLY A 38 5.36 0.27 -7.32
N GLU A 39 5.78 -0.40 -6.25
CA GLU A 39 5.85 -1.87 -6.20
C GLU A 39 4.45 -2.51 -6.26
N PRO A 40 4.22 -3.54 -7.09
CA PRO A 40 2.93 -4.22 -7.15
C PRO A 40 2.69 -5.02 -5.88
N ALA A 41 1.65 -4.67 -5.13
CA ALA A 41 1.26 -5.38 -3.91
C ALA A 41 -0.23 -5.24 -3.65
N HIS A 42 -0.88 -6.33 -3.23
CA HIS A 42 -2.22 -6.22 -2.64
C HIS A 42 -2.10 -5.46 -1.31
N LYS A 43 -3.07 -4.60 -1.03
CA LYS A 43 -3.12 -3.88 0.25
C LYS A 43 -3.00 -4.82 1.46
N ALA A 44 -3.77 -5.90 1.48
CA ALA A 44 -3.74 -6.88 2.58
C ALA A 44 -2.39 -7.60 2.72
N CYS A 45 -1.67 -7.84 1.62
CA CYS A 45 -0.32 -8.41 1.70
C CYS A 45 0.66 -7.41 2.29
N ALA A 46 0.57 -6.14 1.89
CA ALA A 46 1.40 -5.07 2.41
C ALA A 46 1.13 -4.80 3.91
N GLU A 47 -0.13 -4.83 4.36
CA GLU A 47 -0.51 -4.70 5.77
C GLU A 47 0.06 -5.84 6.63
N ARG A 48 -0.02 -7.08 6.15
CA ARG A 48 0.60 -8.24 6.82
C ARG A 48 2.11 -8.08 6.93
N TRP A 49 2.79 -7.70 5.85
CA TRP A 49 4.23 -7.43 5.87
C TRP A 49 4.60 -6.38 6.91
N ALA A 50 3.86 -5.27 6.97
CA ALA A 50 4.13 -4.21 7.94
C ALA A 50 3.86 -4.65 9.40
N GLY A 51 2.96 -5.62 9.62
CA GLY A 51 2.76 -6.25 10.92
C GLY A 51 3.91 -7.19 11.32
N ASP A 52 4.47 -7.93 10.36
CA ASP A 52 5.60 -8.84 10.57
C ASP A 52 6.96 -8.11 10.64
N HIS A 53 7.06 -6.92 10.03
CA HIS A 53 8.27 -6.10 9.94
C HIS A 53 8.05 -4.69 10.51
N PRO A 54 7.89 -4.55 11.84
CA PRO A 54 7.71 -3.25 12.47
C PRO A 54 8.95 -2.36 12.23
N GLY A 55 8.74 -1.15 11.70
CA GLY A 55 9.79 -0.17 11.39
C GLY A 55 10.28 -0.20 9.95
N ASP A 56 9.85 -1.16 9.14
CA ASP A 56 10.13 -1.17 7.71
C ASP A 56 9.24 -0.15 6.97
N THR A 57 9.83 0.57 6.00
CA THR A 57 9.16 1.63 5.25
C THR A 57 8.83 1.24 3.80
N ARG A 58 8.94 -0.04 3.45
CA ARG A 58 8.65 -0.53 2.08
C ARG A 58 7.19 -0.31 1.65
N PHE A 59 6.26 -0.45 2.60
CA PHE A 59 4.84 -0.19 2.39
C PHE A 59 4.37 0.88 3.36
N VAL A 60 4.04 2.06 2.84
CA VAL A 60 3.57 3.19 3.64
C VAL A 60 2.18 3.62 3.20
N SER A 61 1.42 4.18 4.14
CA SER A 61 0.17 4.87 3.86
C SER A 61 0.41 6.10 2.99
N ASP A 62 -0.63 6.57 2.33
CA ASP A 62 -0.58 7.87 1.67
C ASP A 62 -0.26 8.95 2.72
N PRO A 63 0.61 9.94 2.41
CA PRO A 63 0.78 11.10 3.27
C PRO A 63 -0.60 11.72 3.54
N PRO A 64 -0.83 12.30 4.73
CA PRO A 64 -2.09 13.00 4.99
C PRO A 64 -2.28 14.03 3.88
N GLY A 65 -3.33 13.86 3.09
CA GLY A 65 -3.56 14.66 1.90
C GLY A 65 -3.44 16.14 2.27
N ARG A 66 -2.64 16.90 1.52
CA ARG A 66 -2.48 18.34 1.74
C ARG A 66 -3.87 18.95 1.86
N ALA A 67 -4.24 19.39 3.06
CA ALA A 67 -5.52 20.04 3.28
C ALA A 67 -5.62 21.15 2.23
N ARG A 68 -6.60 21.04 1.35
CA ARG A 68 -6.89 22.13 0.41
C ARG A 68 -7.33 23.28 1.29
N ILE A 69 -6.44 24.27 1.46
CA ILE A 69 -6.83 25.53 2.07
C ILE A 69 -7.79 26.16 1.06
N HIS A 70 -9.08 26.01 1.30
CA HIS A 70 -10.09 26.77 0.60
C HIS A 70 -9.98 28.20 1.15
N ALA A 71 -9.41 29.09 0.32
CA ALA A 71 -9.39 30.53 0.56
C ALA A 71 -10.80 31.12 0.40
#